data_AF-A0A1F4XJ26-F1
#
_entry.id   AF-A0A1F4XJ26-F1
#
_cell.length_a   1.000
_cell.length_b   1.000
_cell.length_c   1.000
_cell.angle_alpha   90.00
_cell.angle_beta   90.00
_cell.angle_gamma   90.00
#
_symmetry.space_group_name_H-M   'P 1'
#
loop_
_entity.id
_entity.type
_entity.pdbx_description
1 polymer ?
#
loop_
_entity_poly.entity_id
_entity_poly.type
_entity_poly.pdbx_seq_one_letter_code
_entity_poly.pdbx_strand_id
1 'polypeptide(L)'
;MALGKQATLKVVITVGLILAIYILFAYLQNIYKAYQIDLQIEGLQDELIVINDENNKLKRSLEYLKTPAFREKSAKEQLNLKREGEEVIILKRPAEAADDGEILTPRKPADLQKLPNHLAWLTYFFGDTLAE
;
A
#
# COMPACT_ATOMS: atom_id res chain seq x y z
N MET A 1 -28.61 -12.25 -75.62
CA MET A 1 -27.99 -11.06 -74.96
C MET A 1 -28.25 -10.97 -73.44
N ALA A 2 -29.25 -11.67 -72.88
CA ALA A 2 -29.64 -11.51 -71.47
C ALA A 2 -28.69 -12.16 -70.42
N LEU A 3 -27.91 -13.19 -70.79
CA LEU A 3 -27.02 -13.87 -69.83
C LEU A 3 -25.87 -12.97 -69.32
N GLY A 4 -25.33 -12.07 -70.16
CA GLY A 4 -24.21 -11.21 -69.78
C GLY A 4 -24.59 -10.16 -68.72
N LYS A 5 -25.84 -9.68 -68.74
CA LYS A 5 -26.32 -8.63 -67.82
C LYS A 5 -26.51 -9.13 -66.39
N GLN A 6 -26.84 -10.41 -66.22
CA GLN A 6 -26.95 -11.05 -64.91
C GLN A 6 -25.57 -11.35 -64.31
N ALA A 7 -24.60 -11.72 -65.14
CA ALA A 7 -23.23 -11.95 -64.70
C ALA A 7 -22.56 -10.64 -64.23
N THR A 8 -22.72 -9.54 -64.96
CA THR A 8 -22.18 -8.23 -64.54
C THR A 8 -22.83 -7.73 -63.25
N LEU A 9 -24.14 -7.88 -63.09
CA LEU A 9 -24.83 -7.49 -61.85
C LEU A 9 -24.30 -8.26 -60.63
N LYS A 10 -24.12 -9.58 -60.77
CA LYS A 10 -23.54 -10.43 -59.71
C LYS A 10 -22.12 -10.01 -59.37
N VAL A 11 -21.28 -9.71 -60.36
CA VAL A 11 -19.90 -9.24 -60.12
C VAL A 11 -19.89 -7.91 -59.35
N VAL A 12 -20.73 -6.96 -59.74
CA VAL A 12 -20.82 -5.65 -59.05
C VAL A 12 -21.26 -5.84 -57.59
N ILE A 13 -22.25 -6.70 -57.34
CA ILE A 13 -22.70 -7.00 -55.97
C ILE A 13 -21.60 -7.66 -55.16
N THR A 14 -20.90 -8.65 -55.72
CA THR A 14 -19.80 -9.34 -55.02
C THR A 14 -18.65 -8.38 -54.69
N VAL A 15 -18.25 -7.53 -55.65
CA VAL A 15 -17.20 -6.53 -55.42
C VAL A 15 -17.64 -5.51 -54.37
N GLY A 16 -18.88 -5.04 -54.44
CA GLY A 16 -19.45 -4.14 -53.43
C GLY A 16 -19.48 -4.76 -52.03
N LEU A 17 -19.82 -6.05 -51.93
CA LEU A 17 -19.82 -6.78 -50.67
C LEU A 17 -18.40 -6.92 -50.09
N ILE A 18 -17.41 -7.23 -50.92
CA ILE A 18 -16.00 -7.31 -50.50
C ILE A 18 -15.52 -5.94 -49.99
N LEU A 19 -15.85 -4.86 -50.70
CA LEU A 19 -15.54 -3.49 -50.27
C LEU A 19 -16.21 -3.14 -48.95
N ALA A 20 -17.49 -3.49 -48.77
CA ALA A 20 -18.21 -3.26 -47.53
C ALA A 20 -17.56 -4.00 -46.35
N ILE A 21 -17.19 -5.28 -46.53
CA ILE A 21 -16.50 -6.07 -45.51
C ILE A 21 -15.13 -5.46 -45.18
N TYR A 22 -14.38 -5.01 -46.19
CA TYR A 22 -13.09 -4.36 -46.00
C TYR A 22 -13.20 -3.07 -45.18
N ILE A 23 -14.18 -2.21 -45.50
CA ILE A 23 -14.43 -0.98 -44.74
C ILE A 23 -14.83 -1.31 -43.30
N LEU A 24 -15.71 -2.30 -43.10
CA LEU A 24 -16.13 -2.73 -41.77
C LEU A 24 -14.92 -3.19 -40.94
N PHE A 25 -14.05 -4.00 -41.55
CA PHE A 25 -12.85 -4.52 -40.91
C PHE A 25 -11.86 -3.42 -40.54
N ALA A 26 -11.62 -2.47 -41.45
CA ALA A 26 -10.77 -1.31 -41.18
C ALA A 26 -11.33 -0.44 -40.04
N TYR A 27 -12.64 -0.26 -40.00
CA TYR A 27 -13.32 0.51 -38.95
C TYR A 27 -13.19 -0.16 -37.58
N LEU A 28 -13.43 -1.47 -37.51
CA LEU A 28 -13.24 -2.28 -36.29
C LEU A 28 -11.80 -2.15 -35.77
N GLN A 29 -10.80 -2.28 -36.63
CA GLN A 29 -9.40 -2.12 -36.21
C GLN A 29 -9.09 -0.75 -35.63
N ASN A 30 -9.65 0.33 -36.19
CA ASN A 30 -9.45 1.67 -35.68
C ASN A 30 -10.09 1.88 -34.30
N ILE A 31 -11.29 1.33 -34.08
CA ILE A 31 -11.95 1.39 -32.76
C ILE A 31 -11.10 0.68 -31.70
N TYR A 32 -10.60 -0.52 -32.00
CA TYR A 32 -9.74 -1.25 -31.06
C TYR A 32 -8.46 -0.46 -30.70
N LYS A 33 -7.84 0.19 -31.69
CA LYS A 33 -6.66 1.04 -31.45
C LYS A 33 -6.99 2.26 -30.59
N ALA A 34 -8.09 2.95 -30.90
CA ALA A 34 -8.53 4.11 -30.13
C ALA A 34 -8.78 3.74 -28.66
N TYR A 35 -9.51 2.64 -28.41
CA TYR A 35 -9.78 2.15 -27.06
C TYR A 35 -8.50 1.81 -26.29
N GLN A 36 -7.51 1.18 -26.93
CA GLN A 36 -6.22 0.90 -26.29
C GLN A 36 -5.43 2.16 -25.96
N ILE A 37 -5.54 3.21 -26.76
CA ILE A 37 -4.89 4.49 -26.50
C ILE A 37 -5.57 5.18 -25.31
N ASP A 38 -6.91 5.18 -25.27
CA ASP A 38 -7.66 5.77 -24.17
C ASP A 38 -7.32 5.11 -22.83
N LEU A 39 -7.22 3.78 -22.78
CA LEU A 39 -6.78 3.05 -21.59
C LEU A 39 -5.35 3.41 -21.15
N GLN A 40 -4.44 3.61 -22.10
CA GLN A 40 -3.08 4.04 -21.78
C GLN A 40 -3.06 5.47 -21.22
N ILE A 41 -3.89 6.36 -21.77
CA ILE A 41 -4.03 7.73 -21.29
C ILE A 41 -4.58 7.74 -19.87
N GLU A 42 -5.61 6.94 -19.58
CA GLU A 42 -6.18 6.82 -18.23
C GLU A 42 -5.13 6.31 -17.23
N GLY A 43 -4.41 5.23 -17.57
CA GLY A 43 -3.34 4.71 -16.71
C GLY A 43 -2.20 5.71 -16.46
N LEU A 44 -1.80 6.47 -17.48
CA LEU A 44 -0.78 7.52 -17.33
C LEU A 44 -1.28 8.70 -16.48
N GLN A 45 -2.57 9.04 -16.54
CA GLN A 45 -3.17 10.08 -15.71
C GLN A 45 -3.22 9.65 -14.23
N ASP A 46 -3.59 8.40 -13.96
CA ASP A 46 -3.58 7.85 -12.61
C ASP A 46 -2.17 7.83 -12.02
N GLU A 47 -1.17 7.43 -12.81
CA GLU A 47 0.23 7.44 -12.40
C GLU A 47 0.71 8.88 -12.07
N LEU A 48 0.31 9.88 -12.86
CA LEU A 48 0.59 11.29 -12.57
C LEU A 48 -0.02 11.76 -11.26
N ILE A 49 -1.25 11.34 -10.95
CA ILE A 49 -1.92 11.70 -9.69
C ILE A 49 -1.14 11.14 -8.50
N VAL A 50 -0.76 9.86 -8.56
CA VAL A 50 0.01 9.19 -7.50
C VAL A 50 1.36 9.88 -7.30
N ILE A 51 2.13 10.08 -8.37
CA ILE A 51 3.44 10.73 -8.30
C ILE A 51 3.34 12.15 -7.73
N ASN A 52 2.30 12.90 -8.12
CA ASN A 52 2.11 14.26 -7.62
C ASN A 52 1.74 14.28 -6.13
N ASP A 53 0.91 13.36 -5.66
CA ASP A 53 0.59 13.23 -4.23
C ASP A 53 1.85 12.86 -3.41
N GLU A 54 2.63 11.89 -3.89
CA GLU A 54 3.90 11.52 -3.26
C GLU A 54 4.87 12.70 -3.20
N ASN A 55 5.01 13.45 -4.28
CA ASN A 55 5.85 14.65 -4.33
C ASN A 55 5.41 15.68 -3.29
N ASN A 56 4.09 15.93 -3.18
CA ASN A 56 3.53 16.87 -2.22
C ASN A 56 3.74 16.41 -0.78
N LYS A 57 3.55 15.12 -0.49
CA LYS A 57 3.83 14.53 0.83
C LYS A 57 5.30 14.66 1.21
N LEU A 58 6.20 14.44 0.25
CA LEU A 58 7.64 14.56 0.47
C LEU A 58 8.04 16.02 0.73
N LYS A 59 7.48 16.97 -0.03
CA LYS A 59 7.66 18.41 0.21
C LYS A 59 7.20 18.83 1.61
N ARG A 60 6.01 18.40 2.04
CA ARG A 60 5.50 18.68 3.39
C ARG A 60 6.42 18.13 4.48
N SER A 61 6.93 16.91 4.27
CA SER A 61 7.91 16.30 5.19
C SER A 61 9.19 17.14 5.26
N LEU A 62 9.72 17.57 4.12
CA LEU A 62 10.89 18.45 4.06
C LEU A 62 10.65 19.79 4.75
N GLU A 63 9.49 20.40 4.57
CA GLU A 63 9.12 21.63 5.28
C GLU A 63 9.04 21.41 6.78
N TYR A 64 8.41 20.33 7.24
CA TYR A 64 8.34 19.97 8.65
C TYR A 64 9.74 19.85 9.28
N LEU A 65 10.67 19.18 8.61
CA LEU A 65 12.06 19.05 9.06
C LEU A 65 12.78 20.41 9.17
N LYS A 66 12.40 21.40 8.37
CA LYS A 66 12.96 22.76 8.44
C LYS A 66 12.35 23.61 9.55
N THR A 67 11.23 23.18 10.15
CA THR A 67 10.56 23.95 11.20
C THR A 67 11.37 23.99 12.50
N PRO A 68 11.26 25.07 13.28
CA PRO A 68 11.85 25.13 14.62
C PRO A 68 11.27 24.07 15.56
N ALA A 69 10.02 23.63 15.34
CA ALA A 69 9.38 22.59 16.13
C ALA A 69 10.10 21.23 15.98
N PHE A 70 10.55 20.88 14.77
CA PHE A 70 11.35 19.68 14.57
C PHE A 70 12.73 19.79 15.26
N ARG A 71 13.40 20.95 15.14
CA ARG A 71 14.67 21.19 15.84
C ARG A 71 14.53 21.08 17.36
N GLU A 72 13.45 21.61 17.92
CA GLU A 72 13.16 21.52 19.35
C GLU A 72 12.89 20.07 19.76
N LYS A 73 12.09 19.33 18.98
CA LYS A 73 11.84 17.90 19.22
C LYS A 73 13.13 17.08 19.18
N SER A 74 13.96 17.25 18.15
CA SER A 74 15.24 16.55 18.06
C SER A 74 16.22 16.95 19.17
N ALA A 75 16.23 18.20 19.62
CA ALA A 75 17.04 18.64 20.76
C ALA A 75 16.56 18.01 22.09
N LYS A 76 15.24 17.91 22.30
CA LYS A 76 14.66 17.21 23.46
C LYS A 76 14.99 15.72 23.46
N GLU A 77 14.90 15.06 22.31
CA GLU A 77 15.15 13.62 22.18
C GLU A 77 16.64 13.24 22.26
N GLN A 78 17.53 14.01 21.64
CA GLN A 78 18.96 13.65 21.55
C GLN A 78 19.80 14.21 22.69
N LEU A 79 19.42 15.37 23.23
CA LEU A 79 20.24 16.10 24.19
C LEU A 79 19.56 16.23 25.56
N ASN A 80 18.39 15.62 25.76
CA ASN A 80 17.51 15.82 26.93
C ASN A 80 17.35 17.31 27.30
N LEU A 81 17.44 18.20 26.29
CA LEU A 81 17.46 19.64 26.51
C LEU A 81 16.06 20.12 26.88
N LYS A 82 15.94 20.75 28.04
CA LYS A 82 14.71 21.35 28.58
C LYS A 82 14.71 22.86 28.31
N ARG A 83 13.53 23.45 28.10
CA ARG A 83 13.37 24.92 28.05
C ARG A 83 13.39 25.53 29.47
N GLU A 84 13.86 26.76 29.59
CA GLU A 84 13.75 27.55 30.83
C GLU A 84 12.26 27.62 31.24
N GLY A 85 11.90 26.98 32.38
CA GLY A 85 10.54 26.91 32.90
C GLY A 85 9.76 25.60 32.73
N GLU A 86 10.31 24.56 32.07
CA GLU A 86 9.62 23.26 31.90
C GLU A 86 9.79 22.35 33.14
N GLU A 87 8.72 21.91 33.80
CA GLU A 87 8.80 21.04 34.98
C GLU A 87 8.84 19.56 34.58
N VAL A 88 9.94 18.86 34.91
CA VAL A 88 10.10 17.42 34.62
C VAL A 88 9.51 16.63 35.79
N ILE A 89 8.34 16.03 35.57
CA ILE A 89 7.71 15.15 36.55
C ILE A 89 8.32 13.76 36.42
N ILE A 90 9.25 13.42 37.31
CA ILE A 90 9.77 12.06 37.44
C ILE A 90 8.75 11.26 38.24
N LEU A 91 7.99 10.39 37.57
CA LEU A 91 7.10 9.43 38.22
C LEU A 91 7.95 8.37 38.94
N LYS A 92 8.35 8.65 40.19
CA LYS A 92 8.83 7.61 41.09
C LYS A 92 7.64 6.73 41.44
N ARG A 93 7.61 5.52 40.87
CA ARG A 93 6.78 4.43 41.39
C ARG A 93 7.12 4.28 42.88
N PRO A 94 6.13 4.23 43.79
CA PRO A 94 6.42 4.00 45.20
C PRO A 94 7.25 2.72 45.30
N ALA A 95 8.40 2.85 45.95
CA ALA A 95 9.26 1.74 46.26
C ALA A 95 8.48 0.81 47.19
N GLU A 96 7.89 -0.24 46.64
CA GLU A 96 7.81 -1.48 47.38
C GLU A 96 9.25 -1.92 47.64
N ALA A 97 9.47 -2.26 48.91
CA ALA A 97 10.74 -2.44 49.59
C ALA A 97 11.86 -3.05 48.75
N ALA A 98 13.06 -2.51 49.00
CA ALA A 98 14.37 -3.10 48.77
C ALA A 98 14.37 -4.56 48.29
N ASP A 99 14.84 -4.77 47.07
CA ASP A 99 15.62 -5.95 46.75
C ASP A 99 16.60 -5.63 45.61
N ASP A 100 17.72 -6.32 45.65
CA ASP A 100 19.00 -5.83 45.19
C ASP A 100 19.18 -6.18 43.71
N GLY A 101 19.20 -5.19 42.83
CA GLY A 101 19.86 -5.32 41.51
C GLY A 101 19.50 -6.54 40.66
N GLU A 102 18.30 -7.10 40.75
CA GLU A 102 17.90 -8.20 39.89
C GLU A 102 17.31 -7.68 38.58
N ILE A 103 17.93 -8.10 37.48
CA ILE A 103 17.42 -7.99 36.12
C ILE A 103 15.95 -8.45 36.14
N LEU A 104 15.04 -7.57 35.68
CA LEU A 104 13.62 -7.89 35.53
C LEU A 104 13.45 -9.00 34.48
N THR A 105 13.68 -10.24 34.90
CA THR A 105 13.27 -11.41 34.14
C THR A 105 11.77 -11.55 34.33
N PRO A 106 10.99 -11.73 33.25
CA PRO A 106 9.57 -11.97 33.39
C PRO A 106 9.38 -13.22 34.26
N ARG A 107 8.81 -13.05 35.45
CA ARG A 107 8.57 -14.15 36.39
C ARG A 107 7.53 -15.08 35.78
N LYS A 108 7.99 -16.23 35.29
CA LYS A 108 7.14 -17.31 34.77
C LYS A 108 6.14 -17.72 35.87
N PRO A 109 4.85 -17.90 35.57
CA PRO A 109 3.87 -18.38 36.55
C PRO A 109 4.35 -19.67 37.21
N ALA A 110 4.05 -19.86 38.50
CA ALA A 110 4.59 -20.98 39.30
C ALA A 110 4.33 -22.36 38.66
N ASP A 111 3.20 -22.51 37.98
CA ASP A 111 2.83 -23.75 37.29
C ASP A 111 3.66 -23.99 36.03
N LEU A 112 4.02 -22.91 35.32
CA LEU A 112 4.81 -22.99 34.09
C LEU A 112 6.32 -23.07 34.37
N GLN A 113 6.79 -22.72 35.57
CA GLN A 113 8.22 -22.80 35.94
C GLN A 113 8.79 -24.23 35.85
N LYS A 114 7.97 -25.24 36.14
CA LYS A 114 8.40 -26.65 36.09
C LYS A 114 8.40 -27.22 34.67
N LEU A 115 7.79 -26.52 33.72
CA LEU A 115 7.70 -26.97 32.34
C LEU A 115 8.91 -26.49 31.53
N PRO A 116 9.44 -27.33 30.63
CA PRO A 116 10.37 -26.89 29.60
C PRO A 116 9.83 -25.68 28.83
N ASN A 117 10.71 -24.79 28.38
CA ASN A 117 10.28 -23.53 27.75
C ASN A 117 9.38 -23.75 26.53
N HIS A 118 9.63 -24.76 25.70
CA HIS A 118 8.81 -25.07 24.52
C HIS A 118 7.37 -25.49 24.89
N LEU A 119 7.20 -26.27 25.96
CA LEU A 119 5.88 -26.68 26.45
C LEU A 119 5.11 -25.52 27.05
N ALA A 120 5.79 -24.62 27.77
CA ALA A 120 5.17 -23.41 28.31
C ALA A 120 4.66 -22.45 27.22
N TRP A 121 5.34 -22.37 26.07
CA TRP A 121 4.85 -21.61 24.92
C TRP A 121 3.65 -22.28 24.27
N LEU A 122 3.67 -23.59 24.09
CA LEU A 122 2.55 -24.32 23.50
C LEU A 122 1.29 -24.21 24.35
N THR A 123 1.40 -24.33 25.67
CA THR A 123 0.25 -24.13 26.58
C THR A 123 -0.23 -22.68 26.59
N TYR A 124 0.67 -21.70 26.51
CA TYR A 124 0.28 -20.29 26.44
C TYR A 124 -0.53 -19.97 25.17
N PHE A 125 -0.15 -20.54 24.02
CA PHE A 125 -0.81 -20.25 22.75
C PHE A 125 -2.01 -21.15 22.43
N PHE A 126 -2.04 -22.38 22.96
CA PHE A 126 -3.02 -23.40 22.56
C PHE A 126 -3.70 -24.15 23.74
N GLY A 127 -3.42 -23.76 24.99
CA GLY A 127 -3.90 -24.47 26.18
C GLY A 127 -5.43 -24.53 26.31
N ASP A 128 -6.14 -23.46 25.95
CA ASP A 128 -7.61 -23.42 25.99
C ASP A 128 -8.26 -24.15 24.80
N THR A 129 -7.52 -24.38 23.71
CA THR A 129 -8.08 -24.98 22.48
C THR A 129 -8.02 -26.51 22.43
N LEU A 130 -7.38 -27.16 23.41
CA LEU A 130 -7.20 -28.61 23.49
C LEU A 130 -7.99 -29.26 24.64
N ALA A 131 -8.81 -28.48 25.35
CA ALA A 131 -9.60 -28.92 26.50
C ALA A 131 -11.09 -29.18 26.19
N GLU A 132 -11.46 -29.24 24.89
CA GLU A 132 -12.75 -29.75 24.40
C GLU A 132 -12.58 -31.08 23.65
#